data_AF-A0ABD2C0E6-F1
#
_entry.id   AF-A0ABD2C0E6-F1
#
_cell.length_a   1.000
_cell.length_b   1.000
_cell.length_c   1.000
_cell.angle_alpha   90.00
_cell.angle_beta   90.00
_cell.angle_gamma   90.00
#
_symmetry.space_group_name_H-M   'P 1'
#
loop_
_entity.id
_entity.type
_entity.pdbx_description
1 polymer ?
#
loop_
_entity_poly.entity_id
_entity_poly.type
_entity_poly.pdbx_seq_one_letter_code
_entity_poly.pdbx_strand_id
1 'polypeptide(L)'
;MCNYERHGDYNWTGDNVLPKTTTVTRTGDQHVQRFPCGNCNSVFSRKHNLQYHLKFECGQSPRFNCPYCAYRTRHPSNVRAHVRRIHPGNTVYVVDICKTELLQFT
;
A
#
# COMPACT_ATOMS: atom_id res chain seq x y z
N MET A 1 0.40 7.82 -15.41
CA MET A 1 -0.38 6.60 -15.66
C MET A 1 -0.41 5.82 -14.36
N CYS A 2 -1.52 5.85 -13.63
CA CYS A 2 -1.73 4.93 -12.52
C CYS A 2 -1.85 3.55 -13.15
N ASN A 3 -0.85 2.68 -12.97
CA ASN A 3 -0.92 1.30 -13.47
C ASN A 3 -1.93 0.53 -12.61
N TYR A 4 -3.21 0.80 -12.86
CA TYR A 4 -4.30 -0.07 -12.50
C TYR A 4 -4.26 -1.24 -13.47
N GLU A 5 -3.32 -2.15 -13.25
CA GLU A 5 -3.52 -3.50 -13.72
C GLU A 5 -4.70 -4.04 -12.92
N ARG A 6 -5.83 -4.18 -13.62
CA ARG A 6 -7.09 -4.71 -13.15
C ARG A 6 -6.88 -6.18 -12.76
N HIS A 7 -6.23 -6.44 -11.63
CA HIS A 7 -6.35 -7.71 -10.94
C HIS A 7 -7.73 -7.71 -10.27
N GLY A 8 -8.73 -8.03 -11.09
CA GLY A 8 -10.07 -8.37 -10.65
C GLY A 8 -10.01 -9.47 -9.59
N ASP A 9 -10.96 -9.41 -8.67
CA ASP A 9 -11.48 -10.52 -7.88
C ASP A 9 -10.48 -11.66 -7.63
N TYR A 10 -9.42 -11.41 -6.84
CA TYR A 10 -8.58 -12.52 -6.39
C TYR A 10 -9.27 -13.24 -5.21
N ASN A 11 -10.31 -14.00 -5.54
CA ASN A 11 -10.46 -15.31 -4.92
C ASN A 11 -9.24 -16.13 -5.36
N TRP A 12 -8.18 -16.11 -4.54
CA TRP A 12 -6.99 -16.91 -4.79
C TRP A 12 -7.25 -18.36 -4.38
N THR A 13 -8.03 -19.07 -5.19
CA THR A 13 -8.07 -20.53 -5.24
C THR A 13 -7.29 -20.94 -6.48
N GLY A 14 -6.03 -21.35 -6.30
CA GLY A 14 -5.18 -21.79 -7.41
C GLY A 14 -3.71 -21.48 -7.15
N ASP A 15 -3.02 -22.46 -6.57
CA ASP A 15 -1.62 -22.80 -6.81
C ASP A 15 -0.76 -21.75 -7.54
N ASN A 16 -0.34 -20.68 -6.86
CA ASN A 16 0.96 -20.08 -7.19
C ASN A 16 1.82 -19.92 -5.93
N VAL A 17 2.96 -20.59 -6.03
CA VAL A 17 4.14 -20.61 -5.16
C VAL A 17 4.21 -19.44 -4.17
N LEU A 18 3.98 -19.76 -2.88
CA LEU A 18 4.32 -18.87 -1.77
C LEU A 18 5.77 -18.38 -1.92
N PRO A 19 6.06 -17.07 -1.80
CA PRO A 19 7.44 -16.64 -1.63
C PRO A 19 8.00 -17.26 -0.34
N LYS A 20 9.17 -17.86 -0.50
CA LYS A 20 9.88 -18.72 0.45
C LYS A 20 9.86 -18.13 1.87
N THR A 21 9.04 -18.68 2.74
CA THR A 21 9.03 -18.35 4.17
C THR A 21 10.39 -18.74 4.74
N THR A 22 11.20 -17.77 5.13
CA THR A 22 12.47 -18.07 5.79
C THR A 22 12.23 -18.14 7.29
N THR A 23 12.45 -19.32 7.83
CA THR A 23 12.35 -19.61 9.25
C THR A 23 13.70 -19.31 9.88
N VAL A 24 13.80 -18.18 10.57
CA VAL A 24 15.04 -17.79 11.26
C VAL A 24 14.97 -18.26 12.70
N THR A 25 15.68 -19.33 13.03
CA THR A 25 15.81 -19.83 14.41
C THR A 25 17.04 -19.22 15.05
N ARG A 26 16.85 -18.29 15.99
CA ARG A 26 17.90 -17.92 16.96
C ARG A 26 17.32 -18.10 18.36
N THR A 27 17.92 -19.04 19.09
CA THR A 27 17.85 -19.31 20.54
C THR A 27 16.81 -18.49 21.33
N GLY A 28 15.70 -19.13 21.70
CA GLY A 28 14.63 -18.56 22.55
C GLY A 28 13.26 -18.56 21.88
N ASP A 29 12.66 -19.74 21.74
CA ASP A 29 11.27 -20.09 21.39
C ASP A 29 10.24 -18.98 21.06
N GLN A 30 10.42 -18.32 19.91
CA GLN A 30 9.29 -17.89 19.06
C GLN A 30 9.68 -18.08 17.59
N HIS A 31 9.01 -19.01 16.92
CA HIS A 31 9.15 -19.25 15.49
C HIS A 31 8.51 -18.09 14.71
N VAL A 32 9.22 -16.95 14.60
CA VAL A 32 8.70 -15.77 13.90
C VAL A 32 8.90 -15.95 12.41
N GLN A 33 7.88 -16.50 11.74
CA GLN A 33 7.82 -16.56 10.29
C GLN A 33 7.95 -15.14 9.70
N ARG A 34 8.89 -14.96 8.78
CA ARG A 34 9.12 -13.69 8.07
C ARG A 34 8.62 -13.78 6.63
N PHE A 35 8.21 -12.62 6.11
CA PHE A 35 7.62 -12.45 4.80
C PHE A 35 8.43 -11.41 4.01
N PRO A 36 9.48 -11.83 3.28
CA PRO A 36 10.28 -10.91 2.46
C PRO A 36 9.53 -10.48 1.19
N CYS A 37 9.76 -9.26 0.73
CA CYS A 37 9.34 -8.80 -0.59
C CYS A 37 10.30 -9.36 -1.65
N GLY A 38 9.77 -9.82 -2.78
CA GLY A 38 10.60 -10.30 -3.90
C GLY A 38 11.16 -9.17 -4.77
N ASN A 39 10.63 -7.96 -4.64
CA ASN A 39 10.90 -6.83 -5.53
C ASN A 39 11.77 -5.75 -4.86
N CYS A 40 12.04 -5.87 -3.56
CA CYS A 40 12.86 -4.94 -2.78
C CYS A 40 13.37 -5.64 -1.50
N ASN A 41 14.20 -4.93 -0.72
CA ASN A 41 14.82 -5.50 0.48
C ASN A 41 13.92 -5.46 1.74
N SER A 42 12.63 -5.15 1.61
CA SER A 42 11.71 -5.08 2.76
C SER A 42 11.31 -6.46 3.27
N VAL A 43 11.28 -6.62 4.60
CA VAL A 43 10.89 -7.87 5.28
C VAL A 43 9.83 -7.58 6.32
N PHE A 44 8.76 -8.36 6.31
CA PHE A 44 7.60 -8.17 7.18
C PHE A 44 7.45 -9.32 8.16
N SER A 45 6.95 -9.03 9.36
CA SER A 45 6.61 -10.04 10.37
C SER A 45 5.23 -10.67 10.16
N ARG A 46 4.40 -10.11 9.27
CA ARG A 46 3.04 -10.57 8.98
C ARG A 46 2.74 -10.54 7.49
N LYS A 47 2.01 -11.55 7.00
CA LYS A 47 1.62 -11.69 5.59
C LYS A 47 0.82 -10.49 5.08
N HIS A 48 -0.14 -10.00 5.86
CA HIS A 48 -0.98 -8.86 5.43
C HIS A 48 -0.17 -7.56 5.25
N ASN A 49 0.92 -7.39 6.00
CA ASN A 49 1.80 -6.23 5.84
C ASN A 49 2.58 -6.31 4.52
N LEU A 50 3.07 -7.49 4.14
CA LEU A 50 3.67 -7.70 2.82
C LEU A 50 2.66 -7.45 1.70
N GLN A 51 1.43 -7.96 1.82
CA GLN A 51 0.37 -7.72 0.83
C GLN A 51 0.05 -6.23 0.68
N TYR A 52 -0.05 -5.50 1.79
CA TYR A 52 -0.27 -4.06 1.80
C TYR A 52 0.89 -3.31 1.13
N HIS A 53 2.13 -3.68 1.45
CA HIS A 53 3.33 -3.14 0.83
C HIS A 53 3.33 -3.33 -0.69
N LEU A 54 3.06 -4.54 -1.18
CA LEU A 54 2.99 -4.82 -2.62
C LEU A 54 1.91 -3.98 -3.31
N LYS A 55 0.76 -3.78 -2.66
CA LYS A 55 -0.38 -3.07 -3.24
C LYS A 55 -0.19 -1.56 -3.33
N PHE A 56 0.50 -0.94 -2.37
CA PHE A 56 0.51 0.52 -2.23
C PHE A 56 1.90 1.16 -2.21
N GLU A 57 2.96 0.37 -2.05
CA GLU A 57 4.30 0.89 -1.83
C GLU A 57 5.32 0.38 -2.84
N CYS A 58 5.38 -0.93 -3.05
CA CYS A 58 6.42 -1.53 -3.87
C CYS A 58 6.27 -1.10 -5.34
N GLY A 59 7.20 -0.26 -5.81
CA GLY A 59 7.16 0.29 -7.17
C GLY A 59 5.98 1.24 -7.45
N GLN A 60 5.15 1.58 -6.45
CA GLN A 60 3.95 2.38 -6.66
C GLN A 60 4.21 3.89 -6.48
N SER A 61 3.66 4.71 -7.37
CA SER A 61 3.67 6.17 -7.21
C SER A 61 2.65 6.62 -6.14
N PRO A 62 2.82 7.82 -5.54
CA PRO A 62 1.83 8.39 -4.63
C PRO A 62 0.42 8.45 -5.24
N ARG A 63 -0.52 7.72 -4.64
CA ARG A 63 -1.89 7.56 -5.12
C ARG A 63 -2.85 8.63 -4.57
N PHE A 64 -2.57 9.13 -3.38
CA PHE A 64 -3.47 10.03 -2.67
C PHE A 64 -2.90 11.44 -2.65
N ASN A 65 -3.73 12.43 -3.01
CA ASN A 65 -3.34 13.83 -2.98
C ASN A 65 -4.16 14.64 -1.98
N CYS A 66 -3.56 15.74 -1.53
CA CYS A 66 -4.26 16.80 -0.82
C CYS A 66 -5.07 17.64 -1.82
N PRO A 67 -6.35 17.93 -1.58
CA PRO A 67 -7.13 18.76 -2.49
C PRO A 67 -6.79 20.26 -2.43
N TYR A 68 -5.95 20.67 -1.48
CA TYR A 68 -5.62 22.09 -1.26
C TYR A 68 -4.21 22.47 -1.71
N CYS A 69 -3.35 21.50 -2.06
CA CYS A 69 -1.98 21.76 -2.49
C CYS A 69 -1.39 20.56 -3.26
N ALA A 70 -0.16 20.70 -3.73
CA ALA A 70 0.52 19.65 -4.50
C ALA A 70 0.99 18.44 -3.66
N TYR A 71 0.70 18.37 -2.36
CA TYR A 71 1.15 17.26 -1.50
C TYR A 71 0.52 15.93 -1.93
N ARG A 72 1.36 14.89 -2.09
CA ARG A 72 0.95 13.53 -2.47
C ARG A 72 1.65 12.49 -1.62
N THR A 73 0.95 11.39 -1.34
CA THR A 73 1.49 10.28 -0.55
C THR A 73 0.82 8.95 -0.95
N ARG A 74 1.43 7.84 -0.53
CA ARG A 74 0.93 6.49 -0.77
C ARG A 74 -0.20 6.08 0.15
N HIS A 75 -0.39 6.79 1.27
CA HIS A 75 -1.34 6.41 2.32
C HIS A 75 -2.37 7.51 2.60
N PRO A 76 -3.67 7.19 2.69
CA PRO A 76 -4.71 8.20 2.90
C PRO A 76 -4.63 8.81 4.30
N SER A 77 -4.19 8.05 5.31
CA SER A 77 -3.94 8.56 6.67
C SER A 77 -2.94 9.71 6.68
N ASN A 78 -1.92 9.65 5.82
CA ASN A 78 -0.90 10.68 5.73
C ASN A 78 -1.44 11.98 5.10
N VAL A 79 -2.38 11.90 4.14
CA VAL A 79 -3.08 13.09 3.63
C VAL A 79 -3.95 13.72 4.73
N ARG A 80 -4.68 12.90 5.50
CA ARG A 80 -5.51 13.42 6.61
C ARG A 80 -4.68 14.15 7.65
N ALA A 81 -3.53 13.59 8.03
CA ALA A 81 -2.60 14.22 8.96
C ALA A 81 -2.01 15.52 8.39
N HIS A 82 -1.65 15.52 7.10
CA HIS A 82 -1.19 16.72 6.38
C HIS A 82 -2.23 17.84 6.43
N VAL A 83 -3.49 17.55 6.07
CA VAL A 83 -4.56 18.57 6.05
C VAL A 83 -4.73 19.20 7.43
N ARG A 84 -4.81 18.39 8.49
CA ARG A 84 -4.95 18.90 9.86
C ARG A 84 -3.81 19.82 10.30
N ARG A 85 -2.60 19.60 9.79
CA ARG A 85 -1.39 20.35 10.20
C ARG A 85 -1.12 21.57 9.33
N ILE A 86 -1.26 21.45 8.02
CA ILE A 86 -0.82 22.45 7.03
C ILE A 86 -2.00 23.28 6.50
N HIS A 87 -3.23 22.77 6.64
CA HIS A 87 -4.46 23.46 6.25
C HIS A 87 -5.43 23.51 7.44
N PRO A 88 -5.06 24.16 8.56
CA PRO A 88 -5.95 24.27 9.72
C PRO A 88 -7.28 24.96 9.31
N GLY A 89 -8.40 24.48 9.86
CA GLY A 89 -9.74 24.98 9.54
C GLY A 89 -10.36 24.39 8.26
N ASN A 90 -9.57 23.70 7.43
CA ASN A 90 -10.08 23.03 6.25
C ASN A 90 -10.63 21.63 6.57
N THR A 91 -11.74 21.26 5.93
CA THR A 91 -12.33 19.93 6.06
C THR A 91 -11.36 18.85 5.58
N VAL A 92 -11.28 17.74 6.32
CA VAL A 92 -10.29 16.68 6.08
C VAL A 92 -10.83 15.67 5.08
N TYR A 93 -10.34 15.75 3.85
CA TYR A 93 -10.64 14.79 2.79
C TYR A 93 -9.39 14.36 2.02
N VAL A 94 -9.51 13.25 1.31
CA VAL A 94 -8.42 12.61 0.57
C VAL A 94 -8.91 12.32 -0.84
N VAL A 95 -8.16 12.78 -1.84
CA VAL A 95 -8.46 12.47 -3.24
C VAL A 95 -7.69 11.22 -3.62
N ASP A 96 -8.41 10.23 -4.14
CA ASP A 96 -7.86 9.01 -4.71
C ASP A 96 -7.75 9.17 -6.23
N ILE A 97 -6.54 9.38 -6.72
CA ILE A 97 -6.29 9.69 -8.13
C ILE A 97 -6.78 8.53 -9.03
N CYS A 98 -6.74 7.28 -8.55
CA CYS A 98 -7.22 6.14 -9.33
C CYS A 98 -8.75 6.13 -9.51
N LYS A 99 -9.51 6.86 -8.69
CA LYS A 99 -10.97 6.97 -8.80
C LYS A 99 -11.41 8.21 -9.57
N THR A 100 -10.60 9.27 -9.57
CA THR A 100 -10.95 10.52 -10.26
C THR A 100 -10.83 10.39 -11.78
N GLU A 101 -9.91 9.57 -12.29
CA GLU A 101 -9.75 9.30 -13.73
C GLU A 101 -10.94 8.51 -14.32
N LEU A 102 -11.70 7.78 -13.50
CA LEU A 102 -12.88 7.03 -13.95
C LEU A 102 -14.12 7.92 -14.15
N LEU A 103 -14.08 9.18 -13.69
CA LEU A 103 -15.19 10.14 -13.78
C LEU A 103 -15.02 11.14 -14.94
N GLN A 104 -13.96 11.03 -15.74
CA GLN A 104 -13.74 11.87 -16.93
C GLN A 104 -14.13 11.17 -18.25
N PHE A 105 -14.61 9.92 -18.18
CA PHE A 105 -15.03 9.12 -19.34
C PHE A 105 -16.55 8.82 -19.38
N THR A 106 -17.34 9.58 -18.63
CA THR A 106 -18.81 9.60 -18.69
C THR A 106 -19.28 11.01 -19.02
#